data_AF-A0A354GIJ5-F1
#
_entry.id   AF-A0A354GIJ5-F1
#
_cell.length_a   1.000
_cell.length_b   1.000
_cell.length_c   1.000
_cell.angle_alpha   90.00
_cell.angle_beta   90.00
_cell.angle_gamma   90.00
#
_symmetry.space_group_name_H-M   'P 1'
#
loop_
_entity.id
_entity.type
_entity.pdbx_description
1 polymer ?
#
loop_
_entity_poly.entity_id
_entity_poly.type
_entity_poly.pdbx_seq_one_letter_code
_entity_poly.pdbx_strand_id
1 'polypeptide(L)'
;MIKLDSVFLKAIILGLLVSNIAFAQKINQLDENGKRTGVWKKKYKNGNIRYKGQFENGKEVGVFKFYSIRSKSQPTIVKDFSGADGLANVKFYTRHGKLKSEGKMLGKKREGKWLYYFLDGHVMSEENFTDNEYNGVVKNYYPNGRLTEETYYQHGLKHGTSKIYTESGTLLEALIYDNGKLNGEAKYFDVKGALKEKGMYKDGKRVGKWEFYIDGQLAKKKKEKLSEFKN
;
A
#
# COMPACT_ATOMS: atom_id res chain seq x y z
N MET A 1 41.63 -20.82 55.80
CA MET A 1 40.87 -21.74 54.93
C MET A 1 39.65 -22.22 55.71
N ILE A 2 38.55 -21.46 55.65
CA ILE A 2 37.34 -21.68 56.46
C ILE A 2 36.33 -22.43 55.57
N LYS A 3 35.95 -23.65 55.99
CA LYS A 3 34.90 -24.45 55.33
C LYS A 3 33.54 -23.83 55.68
N LEU A 4 32.79 -23.39 54.67
CA LEU A 4 31.37 -23.06 54.83
C LEU A 4 30.55 -24.35 54.86
N ASP A 5 29.79 -24.55 55.92
CA ASP A 5 28.93 -25.70 56.15
C ASP A 5 27.71 -25.74 55.22
N SER A 6 27.50 -26.92 54.63
CA SER A 6 26.53 -27.25 53.57
C SER A 6 25.04 -27.20 53.96
N VAL A 7 24.68 -26.53 55.06
CA VAL A 7 23.30 -26.52 55.59
C VAL A 7 22.47 -25.36 55.01
N PHE A 8 23.11 -24.29 54.54
CA PHE A 8 22.40 -23.15 53.94
C PHE A 8 21.98 -23.36 52.47
N LEU A 9 22.48 -24.40 51.79
CA LEU A 9 22.12 -24.67 50.39
C LEU A 9 20.85 -25.51 50.24
N LYS A 10 20.35 -26.12 51.32
CA LYS A 10 19.13 -26.96 51.28
C LYS A 10 17.84 -26.22 51.67
N ALA A 11 17.92 -24.98 52.15
CA ALA A 11 16.75 -24.15 52.45
C ALA A 11 16.27 -23.29 51.25
N ILE A 12 17.05 -23.18 50.18
CA ILE A 12 16.70 -22.39 48.98
C ILE A 12 16.15 -23.28 47.84
N ILE A 13 16.14 -24.61 48.02
CA ILE A 13 15.62 -25.57 47.02
C ILE A 13 14.17 -26.02 47.34
N LEU A 14 13.53 -25.45 48.37
CA LEU A 14 12.14 -25.80 48.74
C LEU A 14 11.13 -24.64 48.60
N GLY A 15 11.45 -23.61 47.80
CA GLY A 15 10.64 -22.39 47.71
C GLY A 15 10.39 -21.83 46.31
N LEU A 16 10.67 -22.58 45.23
CA LEU A 16 10.46 -22.12 43.85
C LEU A 16 9.83 -23.21 42.97
N LEU A 17 8.78 -23.85 43.48
CA LEU A 17 7.72 -24.41 42.64
C LEU A 17 6.56 -23.41 42.63
N VAL A 18 6.81 -22.21 42.10
CA VAL A 18 5.71 -21.36 41.63
C VAL A 18 5.16 -22.09 40.42
N SER A 19 4.06 -22.80 40.66
CA SER A 19 3.29 -23.46 39.64
C SER A 19 2.92 -22.43 38.57
N ASN A 20 3.57 -22.53 37.41
CA ASN A 20 3.07 -21.92 36.20
C ASN A 20 1.81 -22.71 35.81
N ILE A 21 0.70 -22.45 36.51
CA ILE A 21 -0.62 -22.83 36.03
C ILE A 21 -0.90 -21.89 34.86
N ALA A 22 -0.42 -22.29 33.68
CA ALA A 22 -0.88 -21.72 32.44
C ALA A 22 -2.35 -22.10 32.30
N PHE A 23 -3.25 -21.31 32.89
CA PHE A 23 -4.67 -21.45 32.64
C PHE A 23 -4.86 -21.30 31.14
N ALA A 24 -5.32 -22.38 30.50
CA ALA A 24 -5.65 -22.36 29.08
C ALA A 24 -6.66 -21.23 28.86
N GLN A 25 -6.24 -20.19 28.13
CA GLN A 25 -7.11 -19.04 27.90
C GLN A 25 -8.38 -19.51 27.20
N LYS A 26 -9.54 -19.31 27.84
CA LYS A 26 -10.84 -19.63 27.25
C LYS A 26 -11.00 -18.82 25.96
N ILE A 27 -11.41 -19.47 24.89
CA ILE A 27 -11.54 -18.86 23.55
C ILE A 27 -13.00 -18.45 23.32
N ASN A 28 -13.22 -17.35 22.59
CA ASN A 28 -14.53 -16.84 22.21
C ASN A 28 -15.42 -16.49 23.42
N GLN A 29 -14.87 -15.75 24.39
CA GLN A 29 -15.61 -15.35 25.59
C GLN A 29 -16.30 -13.99 25.41
N LEU A 30 -17.41 -13.83 26.13
CA LEU A 30 -18.10 -12.56 26.30
C LEU A 30 -17.88 -12.05 27.73
N ASP A 31 -17.84 -10.73 27.90
CA ASP A 31 -17.88 -10.08 29.21
C ASP A 31 -19.31 -10.05 29.78
N GLU A 32 -19.45 -9.51 30.99
CA GLU A 32 -20.74 -9.37 31.69
C GLU A 32 -21.79 -8.56 30.91
N ASN A 33 -21.35 -7.71 29.98
CA ASN A 33 -22.20 -6.88 29.13
C ASN A 33 -22.46 -7.52 27.76
N GLY A 34 -22.07 -8.79 27.56
CA GLY A 34 -22.23 -9.50 26.30
C GLY A 34 -21.28 -9.05 25.19
N LYS A 35 -20.23 -8.27 25.49
CA LYS A 35 -19.23 -7.84 24.49
C LYS A 35 -18.09 -8.83 24.43
N ARG A 36 -17.43 -8.91 23.28
CA ARG A 36 -16.30 -9.83 23.08
C ARG A 36 -15.11 -9.45 23.95
N THR A 37 -14.52 -10.43 24.61
CA THR A 37 -13.28 -10.27 25.39
C THR A 37 -12.33 -11.47 25.19
N GLY A 38 -11.04 -11.23 25.38
CA GLY A 38 -9.98 -12.23 25.30
C GLY A 38 -9.71 -12.74 23.87
N VAL A 39 -9.15 -13.95 23.76
CA VAL A 39 -8.80 -14.54 22.47
C VAL A 39 -10.04 -15.06 21.74
N TRP A 40 -10.16 -14.69 20.47
CA TRP A 40 -11.19 -15.16 19.56
C TRP A 40 -10.59 -15.95 18.40
N LYS A 41 -11.29 -17.01 18.02
CA LYS A 41 -10.94 -17.89 16.90
C LYS A 41 -12.21 -18.34 16.19
N LYS A 42 -12.29 -18.03 14.90
CA LYS A 42 -13.35 -18.54 14.01
C LYS A 42 -12.78 -19.55 13.05
N LYS A 43 -13.52 -20.64 12.79
CA LYS A 43 -13.17 -21.66 11.79
C LYS A 43 -14.15 -21.61 10.59
N TYR A 44 -13.69 -22.10 9.45
CA TYR A 44 -14.53 -22.48 8.32
C TYR A 44 -15.21 -23.84 8.57
N LYS A 45 -16.17 -24.21 7.72
CA LYS A 45 -16.85 -25.52 7.78
C LYS A 45 -15.88 -26.71 7.70
N ASN A 46 -14.79 -26.57 6.95
CA ASN A 46 -13.74 -27.59 6.83
C ASN A 46 -12.77 -27.64 8.02
N GLY A 47 -13.04 -26.90 9.11
CA GLY A 47 -12.21 -26.85 10.31
C GLY A 47 -11.00 -25.91 10.23
N ASN A 48 -10.61 -25.42 9.05
CA ASN A 48 -9.51 -24.47 8.91
C ASN A 48 -9.84 -23.15 9.64
N ILE A 49 -8.83 -22.51 10.21
CA ILE A 49 -9.01 -21.20 10.86
C ILE A 49 -9.40 -20.19 9.80
N ARG A 50 -10.39 -19.36 10.08
CA ARG A 50 -10.79 -18.20 9.28
C ARG A 50 -10.14 -16.93 9.81
N TYR A 51 -10.17 -16.74 11.12
CA TYR A 51 -9.38 -15.70 11.78
C TYR A 51 -9.07 -16.07 13.23
N LYS A 52 -8.06 -15.42 13.78
CA LYS A 52 -7.78 -15.36 15.21
C LYS A 52 -7.30 -13.96 15.59
N GLY A 53 -7.64 -13.50 16.79
CA GLY A 53 -7.26 -12.19 17.32
C GLY A 53 -7.75 -12.02 18.75
N GLN A 54 -7.64 -10.82 19.30
CA GLN A 54 -8.06 -10.50 20.66
C GLN A 54 -9.09 -9.38 20.66
N PHE A 55 -10.06 -9.47 21.56
CA PHE A 55 -11.00 -8.39 21.80
C PHE A 55 -10.87 -7.88 23.23
N GLU A 56 -11.07 -6.58 23.40
CA GLU A 56 -11.22 -5.92 24.70
C GLU A 56 -12.46 -5.03 24.63
N ASN A 57 -13.43 -5.27 25.52
CA ASN A 57 -14.70 -4.53 25.57
C ASN A 57 -15.41 -4.44 24.21
N GLY A 58 -15.37 -5.52 23.41
CA GLY A 58 -15.95 -5.61 22.08
C GLY A 58 -15.13 -4.99 20.94
N LYS A 59 -13.99 -4.34 21.23
CA LYS A 59 -13.10 -3.74 20.23
C LYS A 59 -11.94 -4.68 19.90
N GLU A 60 -11.50 -4.65 18.65
CA GLU A 60 -10.33 -5.41 18.19
C GLU A 60 -9.05 -4.82 18.79
N VAL A 61 -8.23 -5.65 19.43
CA VAL A 61 -6.94 -5.24 20.02
C VAL A 61 -5.81 -6.18 19.59
N GLY A 62 -4.58 -5.67 19.62
CA GLY A 62 -3.40 -6.42 19.22
C GLY A 62 -3.47 -6.90 17.76
N VAL A 63 -3.01 -8.13 17.51
CA VAL A 63 -2.84 -8.65 16.15
C VAL A 63 -3.95 -9.62 15.77
N PHE A 64 -4.70 -9.29 14.71
CA PHE A 64 -5.59 -10.19 14.01
C PHE A 64 -4.91 -10.83 12.81
N LYS A 65 -5.09 -12.15 12.67
CA LYS A 65 -4.64 -12.93 11.51
C LYS A 65 -5.85 -13.57 10.85
N PHE A 66 -6.03 -13.30 9.56
CA PHE A 66 -7.08 -13.88 8.73
C PHE A 66 -6.48 -14.84 7.71
N TYR A 67 -7.16 -15.94 7.44
CA TYR A 67 -6.67 -17.04 6.63
C TYR A 67 -7.67 -17.38 5.53
N SER A 68 -7.17 -17.81 4.37
CA SER A 68 -8.02 -18.36 3.31
C SER A 68 -8.53 -19.76 3.70
N ILE A 69 -9.74 -20.13 3.26
CA ILE A 69 -10.24 -21.51 3.41
C ILE A 69 -9.29 -22.57 2.82
N ARG A 70 -8.47 -22.17 1.83
CA ARG A 70 -7.49 -23.02 1.14
C ARG A 70 -6.04 -22.86 1.66
N SER A 71 -5.82 -22.15 2.77
CA SER A 71 -4.51 -22.00 3.43
C SER A 71 -4.63 -22.37 4.90
N LYS A 72 -3.82 -23.34 5.37
CA LYS A 72 -3.88 -23.80 6.77
C LYS A 72 -3.00 -23.00 7.72
N SER A 73 -1.87 -22.48 7.22
CA SER A 73 -0.81 -21.89 8.07
C SER A 73 -0.51 -20.44 7.75
N GLN A 74 -0.63 -20.01 6.49
CA GLN A 74 -0.28 -18.65 6.08
C GLN A 74 -1.49 -17.72 6.12
N PRO A 75 -1.46 -16.63 6.91
CA PRO A 75 -2.50 -15.63 6.87
C PRO A 75 -2.47 -14.90 5.53
N THR A 76 -3.64 -14.54 5.02
CA THR A 76 -3.79 -13.66 3.85
C THR A 76 -3.97 -12.21 4.25
N ILE A 77 -4.30 -11.94 5.51
CA ILE A 77 -4.41 -10.58 6.07
C ILE A 77 -3.87 -10.61 7.50
N VAL A 78 -3.03 -9.65 7.83
CA VAL A 78 -2.63 -9.33 9.21
C VAL A 78 -3.09 -7.90 9.49
N LYS A 79 -3.82 -7.69 10.58
CA LYS A 79 -4.19 -6.37 11.08
C LYS A 79 -3.62 -6.20 12.47
N ASP A 80 -2.91 -5.11 12.71
CA ASP A 80 -2.32 -4.78 14.00
C ASP A 80 -2.95 -3.48 14.52
N PHE A 81 -3.67 -3.61 15.62
CA PHE A 81 -4.39 -2.55 16.33
C PHE A 81 -3.61 -2.02 17.55
N SER A 82 -2.31 -2.28 17.62
CA SER A 82 -1.48 -1.84 18.76
C SER A 82 -1.11 -0.34 18.70
N GLY A 83 -1.49 0.37 17.64
CA GLY A 83 -1.27 1.81 17.49
C GLY A 83 -2.23 2.65 18.34
N ALA A 84 -1.75 3.78 18.86
CA ALA A 84 -2.56 4.73 19.63
C ALA A 84 -3.44 5.64 18.75
N ASP A 85 -3.26 5.63 17.43
CA ASP A 85 -3.98 6.46 16.46
C ASP A 85 -5.37 5.91 16.09
N GLY A 86 -5.77 4.76 16.65
CA GLY A 86 -7.03 4.08 16.32
C GLY A 86 -7.05 3.45 14.93
N LEU A 87 -5.92 3.46 14.22
CA LEU A 87 -5.75 2.84 12.91
C LEU A 87 -5.19 1.43 13.07
N ALA A 88 -5.62 0.54 12.17
CA ALA A 88 -4.97 -0.75 12.01
C ALA A 88 -3.81 -0.62 11.01
N ASN A 89 -2.62 -1.07 11.38
CA ASN A 89 -1.58 -1.38 10.39
C ASN A 89 -1.95 -2.71 9.72
N VAL A 90 -2.13 -2.70 8.39
CA VAL A 90 -2.65 -3.84 7.65
C VAL A 90 -1.65 -4.32 6.62
N LYS A 91 -1.42 -5.64 6.58
CA LYS A 91 -0.62 -6.31 5.56
C LYS A 91 -1.49 -7.37 4.86
N PHE A 92 -1.51 -7.34 3.54
CA PHE A 92 -2.15 -8.35 2.70
C PHE A 92 -1.11 -9.28 2.08
N TYR A 93 -1.37 -10.57 2.11
CA TYR A 93 -0.47 -11.60 1.59
C TYR A 93 -1.17 -12.47 0.55
N THR A 94 -0.39 -13.03 -0.37
CA THR A 94 -0.79 -14.16 -1.19
C THR A 94 -1.03 -15.39 -0.31
N ARG A 95 -1.70 -16.40 -0.85
CA ARG A 95 -1.88 -17.69 -0.15
C ARG A 95 -0.57 -18.41 0.15
N HIS A 96 0.52 -18.04 -0.52
CA HIS A 96 1.86 -18.58 -0.33
C HIS A 96 2.72 -17.72 0.60
N GLY A 97 2.14 -16.70 1.25
CA GLY A 97 2.85 -15.87 2.23
C GLY A 97 3.66 -14.70 1.64
N LYS A 98 3.66 -14.52 0.31
CA LYS A 98 4.28 -13.32 -0.32
C LYS A 98 3.45 -12.07 -0.01
N LEU A 99 4.08 -10.98 0.43
CA LEU A 99 3.43 -9.70 0.70
C LEU A 99 2.90 -9.10 -0.61
N LYS A 100 1.67 -8.57 -0.58
CA LYS A 100 1.01 -7.93 -1.73
C LYS A 100 0.87 -6.44 -1.55
N SER A 101 0.48 -6.02 -0.35
CA SER A 101 0.34 -4.62 -0.01
C SER A 101 0.34 -4.40 1.50
N GLU A 102 0.71 -3.21 1.92
CA GLU A 102 0.60 -2.77 3.30
C GLU A 102 0.26 -1.28 3.41
N GLY A 103 -0.35 -0.90 4.53
CA GLY A 103 -0.73 0.47 4.83
C GLY A 103 -1.61 0.54 6.07
N LYS A 104 -2.22 1.70 6.33
CA LYS A 104 -3.11 1.88 7.48
C LYS A 104 -4.59 1.88 7.06
N MET A 105 -5.45 1.36 7.94
CA MET A 105 -6.90 1.37 7.74
C MET A 105 -7.65 1.91 8.96
N LEU A 106 -8.63 2.79 8.72
CA LEU A 106 -9.69 3.09 9.67
C LEU A 106 -10.91 2.23 9.32
N GLY A 107 -11.12 1.16 10.09
CA GLY A 107 -12.15 0.16 9.79
C GLY A 107 -11.95 -0.54 8.45
N LYS A 108 -12.71 -0.13 7.42
CA LYS A 108 -12.61 -0.63 6.03
C LYS A 108 -11.97 0.37 5.07
N LYS A 109 -11.70 1.60 5.50
CA LYS A 109 -11.20 2.70 4.67
C LYS A 109 -9.68 2.76 4.76
N ARG A 110 -8.99 2.97 3.64
CA ARG A 110 -7.54 3.14 3.57
C ARG A 110 -7.16 4.56 3.98
N GLU A 111 -6.09 4.69 4.75
CA GLU A 111 -5.56 5.96 5.23
C GLU A 111 -4.05 6.05 5.00
N GLY A 112 -3.58 7.22 4.60
CA GLY A 112 -2.17 7.55 4.40
C GLY A 112 -1.50 6.76 3.27
N LYS A 113 -0.19 6.58 3.39
CA LYS A 113 0.61 5.84 2.40
C LYS A 113 0.28 4.34 2.42
N TRP A 114 0.07 3.81 1.22
CA TRP A 114 -0.08 2.40 0.91
C TRP A 114 1.02 1.96 -0.05
N LEU A 115 1.63 0.82 0.25
CA LEU A 115 2.64 0.19 -0.58
C LEU A 115 2.05 -1.06 -1.24
N TYR A 116 2.35 -1.24 -2.52
CA TYR A 116 2.00 -2.43 -3.29
C TYR A 116 3.28 -3.04 -3.85
N TYR A 117 3.34 -4.37 -3.90
CA TYR A 117 4.57 -5.08 -4.22
C TYR A 117 4.43 -6.01 -5.42
N PHE A 118 5.51 -6.11 -6.18
CA PHE A 118 5.74 -7.20 -7.13
C PHE A 118 5.91 -8.54 -6.41
N LEU A 119 5.82 -9.65 -7.15
CA LEU A 119 5.97 -11.00 -6.60
C LEU A 119 7.37 -11.32 -6.08
N ASP A 120 8.37 -10.53 -6.46
CA ASP A 120 9.75 -10.62 -5.98
C ASP A 120 10.00 -9.75 -4.72
N GLY A 121 9.02 -8.96 -4.30
CA GLY A 121 9.07 -8.12 -3.10
C GLY A 121 9.47 -6.66 -3.34
N HIS A 122 9.79 -6.25 -4.56
CA HIS A 122 10.06 -4.83 -4.86
C HIS A 122 8.75 -4.02 -4.86
N VAL A 123 8.84 -2.73 -4.54
CA VAL A 123 7.69 -1.82 -4.57
C VAL A 123 7.24 -1.63 -6.01
N MET A 124 5.97 -1.90 -6.27
CA MET A 124 5.28 -1.68 -7.54
C MET A 124 4.57 -0.33 -7.56
N SER A 125 3.98 0.06 -6.43
CA SER A 125 3.27 1.33 -6.31
C SER A 125 3.30 1.88 -4.89
N GLU A 126 3.40 3.19 -4.77
CA GLU A 126 3.16 3.97 -3.57
C GLU A 126 1.94 4.86 -3.81
N GLU A 127 0.89 4.65 -3.04
CA GLU A 127 -0.37 5.37 -3.18
C GLU A 127 -0.69 6.10 -1.87
N ASN A 128 -1.20 7.33 -1.94
CA ASN A 128 -1.68 8.04 -0.74
C ASN A 128 -3.20 8.10 -0.74
N PHE A 129 -3.79 7.76 0.41
CA PHE A 129 -5.23 7.72 0.62
C PHE A 129 -5.67 8.67 1.72
N THR A 130 -6.87 9.23 1.54
CA THR A 130 -7.67 9.83 2.60
C THR A 130 -9.09 9.31 2.43
N ASP A 131 -9.64 8.70 3.46
CA ASP A 131 -10.98 8.10 3.41
C ASP A 131 -11.20 7.15 2.21
N ASN A 132 -10.22 6.29 1.91
CA ASN A 132 -10.23 5.35 0.78
C ASN A 132 -10.22 5.97 -0.63
N GLU A 133 -10.08 7.29 -0.75
CA GLU A 133 -9.87 8.00 -2.01
C GLU A 133 -8.41 8.40 -2.19
N TYR A 134 -7.91 8.43 -3.43
CA TYR A 134 -6.57 8.93 -3.71
C TYR A 134 -6.45 10.40 -3.34
N ASN A 135 -5.47 10.73 -2.52
CA ASN A 135 -5.20 12.10 -2.09
C ASN A 135 -3.71 12.29 -1.81
N GLY A 136 -3.05 13.10 -2.64
CA GLY A 136 -1.60 13.24 -2.67
C GLY A 136 -0.96 12.53 -3.86
N VAL A 137 0.32 12.22 -3.74
CA VAL A 137 1.10 11.63 -4.83
C VAL A 137 0.89 10.12 -4.95
N VAL A 138 0.73 9.63 -6.18
CA VAL A 138 0.82 8.22 -6.55
C VAL A 138 2.07 8.03 -7.39
N LYS A 139 2.89 7.03 -7.02
CA LYS A 139 4.11 6.65 -7.73
C LYS A 139 4.02 5.20 -8.16
N ASN A 140 4.27 4.91 -9.42
CA ASN A 140 4.34 3.56 -9.96
C ASN A 140 5.78 3.26 -10.40
N TYR A 141 6.20 2.00 -10.29
CA TYR A 141 7.56 1.59 -10.56
C TYR A 141 7.62 0.42 -11.53
N TYR A 142 8.68 0.36 -12.32
CA TYR A 142 9.09 -0.81 -13.10
C TYR A 142 9.64 -1.88 -12.14
N PRO A 143 9.69 -3.16 -12.55
CA PRO A 143 10.31 -4.22 -11.74
C PRO A 143 11.77 -3.94 -11.35
N ASN A 144 12.49 -3.15 -12.14
CA ASN A 144 13.86 -2.71 -11.83
C ASN A 144 13.95 -1.59 -10.76
N GLY A 145 12.82 -1.16 -10.20
CA GLY A 145 12.73 -0.14 -9.16
C GLY A 145 12.71 1.31 -9.67
N ARG A 146 12.80 1.55 -10.98
CA ARG A 146 12.71 2.90 -11.56
C ARG A 146 11.27 3.35 -11.70
N LEU A 147 11.04 4.64 -11.59
CA LEU A 147 9.71 5.24 -11.69
C LEU A 147 9.14 5.06 -13.11
N THR A 148 7.89 4.61 -13.22
CA THR A 148 7.11 4.61 -14.47
C THR A 148 6.25 5.86 -14.56
N GLU A 149 5.66 6.26 -13.44
CA GLU A 149 4.69 7.35 -13.35
C GLU A 149 4.75 7.99 -11.96
N GLU A 150 4.67 9.31 -11.91
CA GLU A 150 4.36 10.09 -10.70
C GLU A 150 3.22 11.06 -11.01
N THR A 151 2.08 10.87 -10.36
CA THR A 151 0.85 11.63 -10.60
C THR A 151 0.25 12.11 -9.29
N TYR A 152 -0.13 13.37 -9.22
CA TYR A 152 -0.80 13.96 -8.06
C TYR A 152 -2.33 13.81 -8.18
N TYR A 153 -2.97 13.51 -7.06
CA TYR A 153 -4.41 13.34 -6.93
C TYR A 153 -4.97 14.21 -5.82
N GLN A 154 -6.20 14.66 -6.00
CA GLN A 154 -7.00 15.33 -4.99
C GLN A 154 -8.44 14.80 -5.10
N HIS A 155 -9.00 14.29 -3.99
CA HIS A 155 -10.35 13.71 -3.94
C HIS A 155 -10.61 12.66 -5.03
N GLY A 156 -9.65 11.75 -5.22
CA GLY A 156 -9.74 10.67 -6.22
C GLY A 156 -9.49 11.08 -7.67
N LEU A 157 -9.33 12.37 -7.97
CA LEU A 157 -9.12 12.90 -9.32
C LEU A 157 -7.67 13.36 -9.52
N LYS A 158 -7.12 13.16 -10.73
CA LYS A 158 -5.80 13.73 -11.07
C LYS A 158 -5.84 15.26 -10.92
N HIS A 159 -4.90 15.82 -10.18
CA HIS A 159 -4.81 17.25 -9.94
C HIS A 159 -3.34 17.64 -9.73
N GLY A 160 -2.84 18.63 -10.47
CA GLY A 160 -1.44 19.01 -10.49
C GLY A 160 -0.63 18.24 -11.55
N THR A 161 0.65 17.99 -11.28
CA THR A 161 1.55 17.39 -12.28
C THR A 161 1.37 15.89 -12.43
N SER A 162 1.56 15.38 -13.64
CA SER A 162 1.71 13.96 -13.95
C SER A 162 2.93 13.80 -14.85
N LYS A 163 3.84 12.89 -14.47
CA LYS A 163 5.05 12.59 -15.23
C LYS A 163 5.13 11.11 -15.54
N ILE A 164 5.46 10.77 -16.77
CA ILE A 164 5.60 9.39 -17.24
C ILE A 164 7.02 9.20 -17.77
N TYR A 165 7.63 8.06 -17.46
CA TYR A 165 9.03 7.74 -17.75
C TYR A 165 9.15 6.40 -18.46
N THR A 166 10.22 6.24 -19.23
CA THR A 166 10.66 4.94 -19.74
C THR A 166 11.31 4.09 -18.64
N GLU A 167 11.52 2.81 -18.92
CA GLU A 167 12.29 1.91 -18.05
C GLU A 167 13.77 2.35 -17.87
N SER A 168 14.30 3.11 -18.84
CA SER A 168 15.63 3.73 -18.72
C SER A 168 15.66 4.96 -17.81
N GLY A 169 14.48 5.46 -17.38
CA GLY A 169 14.34 6.69 -16.60
C GLY A 169 14.19 7.96 -17.45
N THR A 170 14.03 7.84 -18.76
CA THR A 170 13.82 8.98 -19.67
C THR A 170 12.40 9.50 -19.52
N LEU A 171 12.22 10.80 -19.29
CA LEU A 171 10.90 11.43 -19.25
C LEU A 171 10.24 11.37 -20.63
N LEU A 172 9.01 10.86 -20.70
CA LEU A 172 8.18 10.79 -21.92
C LEU A 172 7.10 11.86 -21.94
N GLU A 173 6.48 12.12 -20.79
CA GLU A 173 5.35 13.04 -20.69
C GLU A 173 5.45 13.85 -19.40
N ALA A 174 5.18 15.15 -19.49
CA ALA A 174 4.94 16.01 -18.35
C ALA A 174 3.66 16.79 -18.59
N LEU A 175 2.63 16.50 -17.82
CA LEU A 175 1.26 16.95 -18.02
C LEU A 175 0.75 17.67 -16.76
N ILE A 176 -0.15 18.64 -16.94
CA ILE A 176 -0.86 19.29 -15.84
C ILE A 176 -2.34 18.94 -15.91
N TYR A 177 -2.86 18.45 -14.79
CA TYR A 177 -4.26 18.11 -14.60
C TYR A 177 -4.94 19.06 -13.63
N ASP A 178 -6.21 19.31 -13.86
CA ASP A 178 -7.13 19.94 -12.92
C ASP A 178 -8.45 19.15 -12.95
N ASN A 179 -8.90 18.68 -11.78
CA ASN A 179 -10.14 17.91 -11.60
C ASN A 179 -10.30 16.77 -12.63
N GLY A 180 -9.23 16.00 -12.83
CA GLY A 180 -9.22 14.84 -13.72
C GLY A 180 -9.05 15.16 -15.21
N LYS A 181 -8.98 16.43 -15.61
CA LYS A 181 -8.79 16.84 -17.01
C LYS A 181 -7.44 17.49 -17.23
N LEU A 182 -6.85 17.30 -18.41
CA LEU A 182 -5.67 18.08 -18.80
C LEU A 182 -6.02 19.57 -18.86
N ASN A 183 -5.30 20.37 -18.09
CA ASN A 183 -5.57 21.79 -17.94
C ASN A 183 -4.28 22.54 -17.55
N GLY A 184 -3.53 22.99 -18.55
CA GLY A 184 -2.21 23.58 -18.35
C GLY A 184 -1.21 23.14 -19.42
N GLU A 185 0.07 23.39 -19.16
CA GLU A 185 1.15 23.01 -20.07
C GLU A 185 1.27 21.48 -20.17
N ALA A 186 1.49 21.00 -21.38
CA ALA A 186 1.85 19.62 -21.65
C ALA A 186 3.12 19.57 -22.50
N LYS A 187 4.03 18.66 -22.14
CA LYS A 187 5.28 18.36 -22.85
C LYS A 187 5.36 16.88 -23.13
N TYR A 188 5.70 16.54 -24.37
CA TYR A 188 5.92 15.18 -24.84
C TYR A 188 7.33 15.06 -25.39
N PHE A 189 8.01 13.98 -25.03
CA PHE A 189 9.41 13.72 -25.37
C PHE A 189 9.51 12.40 -26.14
N ASP A 190 10.61 12.20 -26.86
CA ASP A 190 10.93 10.91 -27.46
C ASP A 190 11.64 9.98 -26.46
N VAL A 191 11.93 8.75 -26.89
CA VAL A 191 12.62 7.75 -26.07
C VAL A 191 14.07 8.12 -25.71
N LYS A 192 14.66 9.11 -26.39
CA LYS A 192 15.98 9.68 -26.09
C LYS A 192 15.90 10.92 -25.19
N GLY A 193 14.69 11.38 -24.86
CA GLY A 193 14.43 12.54 -24.01
C GLY A 193 14.40 13.87 -24.78
N ALA A 194 14.43 13.85 -26.11
CA ALA A 194 14.29 15.06 -26.90
C ALA A 194 12.82 15.51 -26.90
N LEU A 195 12.58 16.81 -26.66
CA LEU A 195 11.25 17.38 -26.72
C LEU A 195 10.69 17.20 -28.15
N LYS A 196 9.51 16.59 -28.27
CA LYS A 196 8.79 16.41 -29.54
C LYS A 196 7.69 17.42 -29.72
N GLU A 197 6.98 17.71 -28.64
CA GLU A 197 5.79 18.54 -28.69
C GLU A 197 5.58 19.24 -27.35
N LYS A 198 5.19 20.52 -27.38
CA LYS A 198 4.62 21.20 -26.22
C LYS A 198 3.49 22.15 -26.61
N GLY A 199 2.58 22.37 -25.67
CA GLY A 199 1.48 23.31 -25.82
C GLY A 199 0.60 23.33 -24.59
N MET A 200 -0.59 23.91 -24.72
CA MET A 200 -1.52 24.08 -23.62
C MET A 200 -2.76 23.20 -23.84
N TYR A 201 -3.26 22.63 -22.76
CA TYR A 201 -4.61 22.06 -22.67
C TYR A 201 -5.52 22.97 -21.85
N LYS A 202 -6.80 22.97 -22.21
CA LYS A 202 -7.91 23.48 -21.40
C LYS A 202 -9.07 22.50 -21.50
N ASP A 203 -9.57 22.04 -20.35
CA ASP A 203 -10.68 21.08 -20.27
C ASP A 203 -10.48 19.82 -21.14
N GLY A 204 -9.25 19.29 -21.16
CA GLY A 204 -8.90 18.11 -21.94
C GLY A 204 -8.66 18.37 -23.43
N LYS A 205 -8.78 19.62 -23.91
CA LYS A 205 -8.61 19.98 -25.33
C LYS A 205 -7.35 20.82 -25.54
N ARG A 206 -6.64 20.55 -26.63
CA ARG A 206 -5.49 21.36 -27.08
C ARG A 206 -5.96 22.79 -27.37
N VAL A 207 -5.27 23.78 -26.81
CA VAL A 207 -5.54 25.22 -27.03
C VAL A 207 -4.26 25.97 -27.35
N GLY A 208 -4.40 27.10 -28.06
CA GLY A 208 -3.28 27.95 -28.43
C GLY A 208 -2.39 27.33 -29.51
N LYS A 209 -1.16 27.85 -29.61
CA LYS A 209 -0.15 27.35 -30.56
C LYS A 209 0.55 26.15 -29.95
N TRP A 210 0.63 25.07 -30.73
CA TRP A 210 1.43 23.90 -30.40
C TRP A 210 2.75 23.96 -31.16
N GLU A 211 3.83 23.71 -30.44
CA GLU A 211 5.18 23.65 -30.97
C GLU A 211 5.59 22.20 -31.15
N PHE A 212 6.06 21.86 -32.34
CA PHE A 212 6.54 20.54 -32.69
C PHE A 212 8.02 20.63 -33.01
N TYR A 213 8.78 19.60 -32.68
CA TYR A 213 10.22 19.59 -32.85
C TYR A 213 10.65 18.34 -33.63
N ILE A 214 11.56 18.53 -34.57
CA ILE A 214 12.20 17.48 -35.36
C ILE A 214 13.71 17.68 -35.19
N ASP A 215 14.42 16.64 -34.74
CA ASP A 215 15.86 16.68 -34.45
C ASP A 215 16.26 17.85 -33.52
N GLY A 216 15.40 18.16 -32.54
CA GLY A 216 15.61 19.24 -31.58
C GLY A 216 15.30 20.65 -32.10
N GLN A 217 14.93 20.80 -33.37
CA GLN A 217 14.59 22.10 -33.97
C GLN A 217 13.08 22.28 -34.09
N LEU A 218 12.60 23.50 -33.81
CA LEU A 218 11.19 23.84 -33.96
C LEU A 218 10.77 23.66 -35.43
N ALA A 219 9.87 22.72 -35.67
CA ALA A 219 9.25 22.48 -36.97
C ALA A 219 8.38 23.68 -37.33
N LYS A 220 8.91 24.59 -38.15
CA LYS A 220 8.12 25.66 -38.76
C LYS A 220 7.09 25.02 -39.68
N LYS A 221 5.80 25.28 -39.44
CA LYS A 221 4.66 24.85 -40.28
C LYS A 221 5.05 24.89 -41.77
N LYS A 222 5.24 23.74 -42.41
CA LYS A 222 4.96 23.65 -43.84
C LYS A 222 3.44 23.51 -43.95
N LYS A 223 2.74 24.57 -44.36
CA LYS A 223 1.42 24.43 -44.95
C LYS A 223 1.63 23.68 -46.26
N GLU A 224 1.60 22.35 -46.25
CA GLU A 224 1.62 21.56 -47.49
C GLU A 224 0.75 20.29 -47.34
N LYS A 225 -0.45 20.41 -47.93
CA LYS A 225 -1.32 19.38 -48.53
C LYS A 225 -1.51 18.04 -47.81
N LEU A 226 -2.56 17.93 -46.99
CA LEU A 226 -3.45 16.77 -47.06
C LEU A 226 -4.36 16.93 -48.30
N SER A 227 -3.87 16.60 -49.49
CA SER A 227 -4.74 16.46 -50.67
C SER A 227 -4.28 15.42 -51.69
N GLU A 228 -3.29 14.58 -51.39
CA GLU A 228 -2.83 13.53 -52.32
C GLU A 228 -2.74 12.17 -51.63
N PHE A 229 -3.88 11.70 -51.11
CA PHE A 229 -4.19 10.27 -50.98
C PHE A 229 -5.68 10.08 -51.25
N LYS A 230 -6.08 10.47 -52.46
CA LYS A 230 -7.22 9.90 -53.18
C LYS A 230 -6.82 9.86 -54.65
N ASN A 231 -6.25 8.73 -55.04
CA ASN A 231 -6.48 8.04 -56.30
C ASN A 231 -6.17 6.57 -56.07
#